data_AF-A0A1H9JAB7-F1
#
_entry.id   AF-A0A1H9JAB7-F1
#
_cell.length_a   1.000
_cell.length_b   1.000
_cell.length_c   1.000
_cell.angle_alpha   90.00
_cell.angle_beta   90.00
_cell.angle_gamma   90.00
#
_symmetry.space_group_name_H-M   'P 1'
#
loop_
_entity.id
_entity.type
_entity.pdbx_description
1 polymer ?
#
loop_
_entity_poly.entity_id
_entity_poly.type
_entity_poly.pdbx_seq_one_letter_code
_entity_poly.pdbx_strand_id
1 'polypeptide(L)'
;MTTATGRTTPPGTIIAAFVGFLASCVFAVTSVGVLVGTRDDLVEALRASGTAMTEEQLQSAATFTQVLFAGIALVIALVQLWLAFKLRSGRNWARILLTVFTVFQVASLFIGEGTATLPAYGGAAVAAMAVVASYLPASNVYVDTVKRAG
;
A
#
# COMPACT_ATOMS: atom_id res chain seq x y z
N MET A 1 -17.05 42.32 -1.62
CA MET A 1 -17.27 40.92 -1.20
C MET A 1 -15.92 40.34 -0.86
N THR A 2 -15.62 40.16 0.43
CA THR A 2 -14.35 39.63 0.92
C THR A 2 -14.43 38.11 0.91
N THR A 3 -13.75 37.47 -0.03
CA THR A 3 -13.52 36.02 -0.03
C THR A 3 -12.66 35.67 1.18
N ALA A 4 -13.29 35.29 2.28
CA ALA A 4 -12.58 34.69 3.40
C ALA A 4 -12.00 33.36 2.92
N THR A 5 -10.72 33.35 2.59
CA THR A 5 -9.93 32.15 2.28
C THR A 5 -9.69 31.36 3.57
N GLY A 6 -10.76 30.88 4.20
CA GLY A 6 -10.67 30.03 5.37
C GLY A 6 -10.04 28.70 4.98
N ARG A 7 -8.93 28.32 5.63
CA ARG A 7 -8.37 26.96 5.50
C ARG A 7 -9.49 25.98 5.83
N THR A 8 -9.95 25.22 4.84
CA THR A 8 -10.93 24.16 5.07
C THR A 8 -10.24 23.06 5.89
N THR A 9 -10.70 22.87 7.12
CA THR A 9 -10.21 21.79 7.96
C THR A 9 -10.65 20.45 7.36
N PRO A 10 -9.74 19.47 7.17
CA PRO A 10 -10.11 18.17 6.65
C PRO A 10 -11.19 17.50 7.52
N PRO A 11 -12.24 16.91 6.93
CA PRO A 11 -13.26 16.21 7.69
C PRO A 11 -12.67 14.94 8.34
N GLY A 12 -13.33 14.47 9.40
CA GLY A 12 -12.91 13.26 10.12
C GLY A 12 -12.77 12.03 9.21
N THR A 13 -13.55 11.94 8.13
CA THR A 13 -13.47 10.87 7.13
C THR A 13 -12.17 10.88 6.32
N ILE A 14 -11.63 12.06 5.99
CA ILE A 14 -10.31 12.20 5.33
C ILE A 14 -9.19 11.88 6.33
N ILE A 15 -9.35 12.26 7.60
CA ILE A 15 -8.39 11.91 8.65
C ILE A 15 -8.39 10.39 8.87
N ALA A 16 -9.55 9.75 8.93
CA ALA A 16 -9.67 8.30 9.02
C ALA A 16 -9.03 7.59 7.82
N ALA A 17 -9.29 8.08 6.59
CA ALA A 17 -8.62 7.57 5.39
C ALA A 17 -7.09 7.71 5.48
N PHE A 18 -6.60 8.88 5.90
CA PHE A 18 -5.18 9.13 6.09
C PHE A 18 -4.56 8.15 7.09
N VAL A 19 -5.14 8.00 8.29
CA VAL A 19 -4.66 7.06 9.30
C VAL A 19 -4.73 5.61 8.82
N GLY A 20 -5.78 5.25 8.08
CA GLY A 20 -5.92 3.92 7.48
C GLY A 20 -4.80 3.61 6.48
N PHE A 21 -4.44 4.55 5.59
CA PHE A 21 -3.30 4.35 4.68
C PHE A 21 -1.96 4.28 5.43
N LEU A 22 -1.79 5.04 6.52
CA LEU A 22 -0.61 4.91 7.38
C LEU A 22 -0.52 3.51 8.00
N ALA A 23 -1.63 3.01 8.55
CA ALA A 23 -1.69 1.65 9.10
C ALA A 23 -1.41 0.59 8.03
N SER A 24 -1.95 0.73 6.82
CA SER A 24 -1.63 -0.13 5.67
C SER A 24 -0.13 -0.15 5.36
N CYS A 25 0.55 1.01 5.40
CA CYS A 25 1.99 1.08 5.20
C CYS A 25 2.76 0.31 6.29
N VAL A 26 2.30 0.35 7.55
CA VAL A 26 2.90 -0.45 8.64
C VAL A 26 2.73 -1.94 8.34
N PHE A 27 1.55 -2.39 7.93
CA PHE A 27 1.33 -3.78 7.51
C PHE A 27 2.22 -4.20 6.35
N ALA A 28 2.44 -3.32 5.36
CA ALA A 28 3.36 -3.60 4.25
C ALA A 28 4.80 -3.82 4.75
N VAL A 29 5.29 -2.99 5.66
CA VAL A 29 6.63 -3.14 6.26
C VAL A 29 6.72 -4.42 7.10
N THR A 30 5.70 -4.72 7.90
CA THR A 30 5.64 -5.98 8.66
C THR A 30 5.65 -7.20 7.73
N SER A 31 4.94 -7.13 6.60
CA SER A 31 4.92 -8.19 5.59
C SER A 31 6.31 -8.46 4.99
N VAL A 32 7.09 -7.40 4.74
CA VAL A 32 8.49 -7.52 4.32
C VAL A 32 9.34 -8.20 5.40
N GLY A 33 9.14 -7.86 6.67
CA GLY A 33 9.83 -8.52 7.78
C GLY A 33 9.54 -10.03 7.85
N VAL A 34 8.30 -10.43 7.61
CA VAL A 34 7.91 -11.86 7.53
C VAL A 34 8.58 -12.53 6.34
N LEU A 35 8.61 -11.89 5.17
CA LEU A 35 9.26 -12.42 3.96
C LEU A 35 10.76 -12.72 4.17
N VAL A 36 11.43 -11.95 5.04
CA VAL A 36 12.83 -12.21 5.39
C VAL A 36 13.00 -13.52 6.16
N GLY A 37 12.00 -13.92 6.94
CA GLY A 37 11.99 -15.17 7.71
C GLY A 37 11.67 -16.41 6.88
N THR A 38 11.13 -16.28 5.67
CA THR A 38 10.70 -17.39 4.80
C THR A 38 11.71 -17.72 3.71
N ARG A 39 12.99 -17.40 3.91
CA ARG A 39 14.05 -17.65 2.90
C ARG A 39 14.15 -19.12 2.53
N ASP A 40 14.04 -20.01 3.51
CA ASP A 40 14.15 -21.46 3.30
C ASP A 40 13.01 -22.00 2.43
N ASP A 41 11.79 -21.45 2.59
CA ASP A 41 10.64 -21.78 1.75
C ASP A 41 10.84 -21.34 0.30
N LEU A 42 11.49 -20.17 0.08
CA LEU A 42 11.84 -19.70 -1.26
C LEU A 42 12.89 -20.60 -1.92
N VAL A 43 13.88 -21.05 -1.17
CA VAL A 43 14.90 -22.00 -1.65
C VAL A 43 14.24 -23.32 -2.04
N GLU A 44 13.33 -23.85 -1.21
CA GLU A 44 12.60 -25.08 -1.51
C GLU A 44 11.69 -24.93 -2.74
N ALA A 45 11.01 -23.79 -2.89
CA ALA A 45 10.21 -23.51 -4.08
C ALA A 45 11.06 -23.45 -5.37
N LEU A 46 12.25 -22.84 -5.33
CA LEU A 46 13.19 -22.80 -6.46
C LEU A 46 13.80 -24.17 -6.78
N ARG A 47 13.94 -25.04 -5.77
CA ARG A 47 14.34 -26.44 -5.95
C ARG A 47 13.23 -27.24 -6.63
N ALA A 48 11.99 -27.06 -6.18
CA ALA A 48 10.81 -27.72 -6.73
C ALA A 48 10.49 -27.28 -8.17
N SER A 49 10.91 -26.08 -8.60
CA SER A 49 10.73 -25.63 -9.99
C SER A 49 11.61 -26.35 -11.02
N GLY A 50 12.44 -27.34 -10.60
CA GLY A 50 13.20 -28.20 -11.50
C GLY A 50 14.40 -27.50 -12.16
N THR A 51 14.79 -26.34 -11.65
CA THR A 51 15.93 -25.57 -12.16
C THR A 51 17.22 -26.30 -11.84
N ALA A 52 18.00 -26.67 -12.85
CA ALA A 52 19.34 -27.26 -12.68
C ALA A 52 20.33 -26.19 -12.18
N MET A 53 20.16 -25.76 -10.95
CA MET A 53 21.02 -24.79 -10.27
C MET A 53 21.87 -25.50 -9.22
N THR A 54 23.11 -25.05 -9.05
CA THR A 54 23.91 -25.45 -7.90
C THR A 54 23.30 -24.86 -6.61
N GLU A 55 23.57 -25.46 -5.46
CA GLU A 55 23.02 -24.99 -4.17
C GLU A 55 23.41 -23.51 -3.89
N GLU A 56 24.63 -23.11 -4.27
CA GLU A 56 25.09 -21.72 -4.17
C GLU A 56 24.29 -20.77 -5.07
N GLN A 57 23.95 -21.19 -6.30
CA GLN A 57 23.11 -20.41 -7.20
C GLN A 57 21.68 -20.27 -6.67
N LEU A 58 21.14 -21.34 -6.09
CA LEU A 58 19.79 -21.37 -5.51
C LEU A 58 19.69 -20.38 -4.33
N GLN A 59 20.67 -20.41 -3.43
CA GLN A 59 20.74 -19.51 -2.28
C GLN A 59 20.95 -18.05 -2.69
N SER A 60 21.79 -17.79 -3.70
CA SER A 60 21.99 -16.45 -4.25
C SER A 60 20.73 -15.92 -4.93
N ALA A 61 20.06 -16.76 -5.73
CA ALA A 61 18.80 -16.42 -6.39
C ALA A 61 17.68 -16.12 -5.39
N ALA A 62 17.55 -16.92 -4.33
CA ALA A 62 16.58 -16.68 -3.26
C ALA A 62 16.84 -15.34 -2.56
N THR A 63 18.09 -15.06 -2.17
CA THR A 63 18.47 -13.78 -1.55
C THR A 63 18.21 -12.60 -2.48
N PHE A 64 18.61 -12.69 -3.74
CA PHE A 64 18.39 -11.61 -4.73
C PHE A 64 16.89 -11.34 -4.92
N THR A 65 16.10 -12.40 -5.10
CA THR A 65 14.65 -12.33 -5.25
C THR A 65 14.01 -11.67 -4.04
N GLN A 66 14.37 -12.12 -2.84
CA GLN A 66 13.86 -11.58 -1.58
C GLN A 66 14.19 -10.09 -1.42
N VAL A 67 15.45 -9.68 -1.66
CA VAL A 67 15.88 -8.28 -1.55
C VAL A 67 15.17 -7.40 -2.58
N LEU A 68 15.02 -7.88 -3.82
CA LEU A 68 14.34 -7.17 -4.88
C LEU A 68 12.87 -6.91 -4.54
N PHE A 69 12.13 -7.95 -4.16
CA PHE A 69 10.71 -7.82 -3.80
C PHE A 69 10.51 -6.99 -2.53
N ALA A 70 11.34 -7.20 -1.51
CA ALA A 70 11.33 -6.37 -0.30
C ALA A 70 11.58 -4.89 -0.62
N GLY A 71 12.56 -4.59 -1.48
CA GLY A 71 12.87 -3.23 -1.91
C GLY A 71 11.72 -2.58 -2.68
N ILE A 72 11.10 -3.30 -3.63
CA ILE A 72 9.94 -2.82 -4.37
C ILE A 72 8.77 -2.53 -3.43
N ALA A 73 8.47 -3.46 -2.51
CA ALA A 73 7.39 -3.30 -1.53
C ALA A 73 7.62 -2.06 -0.63
N LEU A 74 8.87 -1.84 -0.19
CA LEU A 74 9.24 -0.68 0.61
C LEU A 74 9.06 0.63 -0.17
N VAL A 75 9.50 0.69 -1.43
CA VAL A 75 9.31 1.87 -2.29
C VAL A 75 7.83 2.16 -2.49
N ILE A 76 7.02 1.13 -2.76
CA ILE A 76 5.56 1.28 -2.90
C ILE A 76 4.94 1.83 -1.60
N ALA A 77 5.36 1.32 -0.43
CA ALA A 77 4.88 1.81 0.86
C ALA A 77 5.23 3.28 1.09
N LEU A 78 6.45 3.71 0.75
CA LEU A 78 6.87 5.12 0.85
C LEU A 78 6.07 6.03 -0.10
N VAL A 79 5.79 5.56 -1.32
CA VAL A 79 4.95 6.29 -2.28
C VAL A 79 3.51 6.40 -1.76
N GLN A 80 2.93 5.31 -1.24
CA GLN A 80 1.59 5.35 -0.64
C GLN A 80 1.53 6.30 0.56
N LEU A 81 2.56 6.29 1.42
CA LEU A 81 2.66 7.21 2.53
C LEU A 81 2.67 8.67 2.06
N TRP A 82 3.50 8.99 1.07
CA TRP A 82 3.52 10.32 0.46
C TRP A 82 2.16 10.71 -0.15
N LEU A 83 1.51 9.79 -0.85
CA LEU A 83 0.17 10.00 -1.40
C LEU A 83 -0.88 10.22 -0.31
N ALA A 84 -0.79 9.54 0.84
CA ALA A 84 -1.69 9.76 1.97
C ALA A 84 -1.58 11.21 2.49
N PHE A 85 -0.37 11.76 2.59
CA PHE A 85 -0.19 13.18 2.93
C PHE A 85 -0.80 14.11 1.86
N LYS A 86 -0.69 13.75 0.58
CA LYS A 86 -1.33 14.50 -0.51
C LYS A 86 -2.86 14.36 -0.50
N LEU A 87 -3.41 13.23 -0.10
CA LEU A 87 -4.85 13.05 0.13
C LEU A 87 -5.35 13.95 1.27
N ARG A 88 -4.62 14.02 2.38
CA ARG A 88 -4.95 14.89 3.53
C ARG A 88 -5.02 16.37 3.17
N SER A 89 -4.29 16.78 2.14
CA SER A 89 -4.35 18.15 1.57
C SER A 89 -5.45 18.35 0.52
N GLY A 90 -6.34 17.36 0.33
CA GLY A 90 -7.51 17.47 -0.56
C GLY A 90 -7.22 17.24 -2.04
N ARG A 91 -6.06 16.69 -2.41
CA ARG A 91 -5.68 16.50 -3.82
C ARG A 91 -6.38 15.27 -4.40
N ASN A 92 -7.32 15.48 -5.33
CA ASN A 92 -8.10 14.39 -5.93
C ASN A 92 -7.23 13.34 -6.66
N TRP A 93 -6.15 13.75 -7.32
CA TRP A 93 -5.24 12.80 -7.99
C TRP A 93 -4.60 11.80 -7.02
N ALA A 94 -4.27 12.24 -5.80
CA ALA A 94 -3.73 11.34 -4.78
C ALA A 94 -4.76 10.29 -4.34
N ARG A 95 -6.04 10.68 -4.24
CA ARG A 95 -7.15 9.77 -3.94
C ARG A 95 -7.30 8.67 -4.99
N ILE A 96 -7.25 9.05 -6.27
CA ILE A 96 -7.36 8.10 -7.39
C ILE A 96 -6.16 7.14 -7.37
N LEU A 97 -4.94 7.65 -7.22
CA LEU A 97 -3.75 6.80 -7.18
C LEU A 97 -3.77 5.82 -6.01
N LEU A 98 -4.15 6.25 -4.81
CA LEU A 98 -4.30 5.37 -3.65
C LEU A 98 -5.31 4.26 -3.92
N THR A 99 -6.43 4.58 -4.59
CA THR A 99 -7.43 3.58 -4.99
C THR A 99 -6.84 2.55 -5.95
N VAL A 100 -6.09 2.99 -6.96
CA VAL A 100 -5.41 2.09 -7.91
C VAL A 100 -4.40 1.19 -7.19
N PHE A 101 -3.60 1.74 -6.28
CA PHE A 101 -2.68 0.95 -5.47
C PHE A 101 -3.40 -0.07 -4.59
N THR A 102 -4.52 0.31 -3.96
CA THR A 102 -5.33 -0.62 -3.15
C THR A 102 -5.93 -1.73 -4.01
N VAL A 103 -6.40 -1.42 -5.22
CA VAL A 103 -6.90 -2.45 -6.14
C VAL A 103 -5.80 -3.43 -6.50
N PHE A 104 -4.59 -2.96 -6.82
CA PHE A 104 -3.46 -3.86 -7.07
C PHE A 104 -3.06 -4.67 -5.85
N GLN A 105 -3.05 -4.06 -4.66
CA GLN A 105 -2.76 -4.75 -3.41
C GLN A 105 -3.76 -5.88 -3.16
N VAL A 106 -5.07 -5.63 -3.33
CA VAL A 106 -6.11 -6.65 -3.20
C VAL A 106 -5.99 -7.71 -4.29
N ALA A 107 -5.79 -7.32 -5.55
CA ALA A 107 -5.63 -8.25 -6.67
C ALA A 107 -4.43 -9.19 -6.47
N SER A 108 -3.32 -8.70 -5.92
CA SER A 108 -2.13 -9.53 -5.65
C SER A 108 -2.39 -10.67 -4.67
N LEU A 109 -3.38 -10.53 -3.77
CA LEU A 109 -3.76 -11.59 -2.82
C LEU A 109 -4.41 -12.79 -3.52
N PHE A 110 -5.04 -12.57 -4.68
CA PHE A 110 -5.67 -13.64 -5.46
C PHE A 110 -4.70 -14.33 -6.43
N ILE A 111 -3.58 -13.67 -6.76
CA ILE A 111 -2.56 -14.22 -7.66
C ILE A 111 -1.56 -15.07 -6.88
N GLY A 112 -1.29 -14.72 -5.62
CA GLY A 112 -0.42 -15.49 -4.73
C GLY A 112 -1.17 -16.64 -4.06
N GLU A 113 -1.42 -17.74 -4.77
CA GLU A 113 -2.00 -18.95 -4.18
C GLU A 113 -1.19 -19.40 -2.96
N GLY A 114 -1.70 -19.17 -1.75
CA GLY A 114 -1.12 -19.61 -0.48
C GLY A 114 0.07 -18.82 0.07
N THR A 115 0.60 -17.81 -0.66
CA THR A 115 1.80 -17.06 -0.24
C THR A 115 1.49 -15.75 0.49
N ALA A 116 0.23 -15.32 0.51
CA ALA A 116 -0.17 -14.11 1.23
C ALA A 116 -0.10 -14.30 2.75
N THR A 117 0.65 -13.42 3.42
CA THR A 117 0.82 -13.44 4.87
C THR A 117 -0.35 -12.78 5.59
N LEU A 118 -0.60 -13.13 6.86
CA LEU A 118 -1.65 -12.48 7.68
C LEU A 118 -1.56 -10.94 7.68
N PRO A 119 -0.36 -10.33 7.80
CA PRO A 119 -0.20 -8.88 7.66
C PRO A 119 -0.63 -8.34 6.28
N ALA A 120 -0.44 -9.09 5.20
CA ALA A 120 -0.84 -8.67 3.85
C ALA A 120 -2.37 -8.54 3.74
N TYR A 121 -3.12 -9.51 4.27
CA TYR A 121 -4.59 -9.46 4.33
C TYR A 121 -5.08 -8.29 5.19
N GLY A 122 -4.48 -8.11 6.38
CA GLY A 122 -4.82 -7.00 7.27
C GLY A 122 -4.56 -5.64 6.61
N GLY A 123 -3.41 -5.48 5.97
CA GLY A 123 -3.05 -4.26 5.23
C GLY A 123 -4.02 -3.94 4.11
N ALA A 124 -4.38 -4.93 3.30
CA ALA A 124 -5.32 -4.76 2.19
C ALA A 124 -6.74 -4.40 2.68
N ALA A 125 -7.22 -5.05 3.74
CA ALA A 125 -8.53 -4.74 4.33
C ALA A 125 -8.58 -3.30 4.89
N VAL A 126 -7.54 -2.89 5.61
CA VAL A 126 -7.43 -1.52 6.14
C VAL A 126 -7.32 -0.50 5.02
N ALA A 127 -6.55 -0.78 3.97
CA ALA A 127 -6.45 0.08 2.79
C ALA A 127 -7.81 0.23 2.07
N ALA A 128 -8.56 -0.86 1.91
CA ALA A 128 -9.90 -0.83 1.33
C ALA A 128 -10.86 0.04 2.14
N MET A 129 -10.85 -0.08 3.46
CA MET A 129 -11.65 0.79 4.35
C MET A 129 -11.22 2.27 4.24
N ALA A 130 -9.91 2.54 4.11
CA ALA A 130 -9.39 3.88 3.91
C ALA A 130 -9.86 4.48 2.57
N VAL A 131 -9.89 3.68 1.50
CA VAL A 131 -10.47 4.07 0.21
C VAL A 131 -11.93 4.46 0.39
N VAL A 132 -12.75 3.60 1.01
CA VAL A 132 -14.18 3.91 1.26
C VAL A 132 -14.34 5.21 2.04
N ALA A 133 -13.56 5.40 3.11
CA ALA A 133 -13.58 6.63 3.90
C ALA A 133 -13.22 7.88 3.07
N SER A 134 -12.32 7.76 2.10
CA SER A 134 -11.91 8.84 1.20
C SER A 134 -12.99 9.26 0.17
N TYR A 135 -14.02 8.43 -0.03
CA TYR A 135 -15.15 8.68 -0.94
C TYR A 135 -16.48 8.93 -0.23
N LEU A 136 -16.51 8.95 1.10
CA LEU A 136 -17.69 9.36 1.86
C LEU A 136 -18.14 10.78 1.49
N PRO A 137 -19.44 11.13 1.67
CA PRO A 137 -19.98 12.42 1.25
C PRO A 137 -19.18 13.64 1.76
N ALA A 138 -18.78 13.62 3.04
CA ALA A 138 -17.97 14.69 3.63
C ALA A 138 -16.59 14.82 2.95
N SER A 139 -15.95 13.69 2.60
CA SER A 139 -14.68 13.65 1.88
C SER A 139 -14.81 14.23 0.47
N ASN A 140 -15.90 13.93 -0.25
CA ASN A 140 -16.14 14.47 -1.59
C ASN A 140 -16.31 15.98 -1.57
N VAL A 141 -17.11 16.51 -0.64
CA VAL A 141 -17.28 17.96 -0.47
C VAL A 141 -15.94 18.63 -0.19
N TYR A 142 -15.12 18.05 0.69
CA TYR A 142 -13.79 18.59 1.00
C TYR A 142 -12.87 18.62 -0.22
N VAL A 143 -12.74 17.50 -0.95
CA VAL A 143 -11.87 17.44 -2.13
C VAL A 143 -12.35 18.39 -3.24
N ASP A 144 -13.66 18.53 -3.44
CA ASP A 144 -14.22 19.45 -4.43
C ASP A 144 -14.04 20.92 -4.05
N THR A 145 -14.18 21.27 -2.77
CA THR A 145 -13.91 22.63 -2.28
C THR A 145 -12.45 23.01 -2.47
N VAL A 146 -11.51 22.12 -2.13
CA VAL A 146 -10.08 22.34 -2.36
C VAL A 146 -9.76 22.47 -3.86
N LYS A 147 -10.36 21.63 -4.71
CA LYS A 147 -10.18 21.69 -6.17
C LYS A 147 -10.66 23.00 -6.79
N ARG A 148 -11.71 23.63 -6.23
CA ARG A 148 -12.24 24.91 -6.73
C ARG A 148 -11.43 26.11 -6.23
N ALA A 149 -10.67 25.95 -5.14
CA ALA A 149 -9.93 27.03 -4.49
C ALA A 149 -8.50 27.23 -5.01
N GLY A 150 -7.96 26.27 -5.76
CA GLY A 150 -6.63 26.34 -6.39
C GLY A 150 -6.74 26.21 -7.90
#